data_AF-A0AA39NTE3-F1
#
_entry.id   AF-A0AA39NTE3-F1
#
_cell.length_a   1.000
_cell.length_b   1.000
_cell.length_c   1.000
_cell.angle_alpha   90.00
_cell.angle_beta   90.00
_cell.angle_gamma   90.00
#
_symmetry.space_group_name_H-M   'P 1'
#
loop_
_entity.id
_entity.type
_entity.pdbx_description
1 polymer ?
#
loop_
_entity_poly.entity_id
_entity_poly.type
_entity_poly.pdbx_seq_one_letter_code
_entity_poly.pdbx_strand_id
1 'polypeptide(L)'
;MDHFSLESSFGTHSCLVLEVLGMSIEELTRRTLPKKFPIPMCKRIIREVLLGLDFLHRECGIVHTDLKLDNFLLRLENSKGIPMLGDSESPIDLSKVSLGSSAVVISNLGVASHIEHPFDGVIQPYALRAPEVYLGVPYSASADIWSLACIAFELVTYCWLFNPKAAAPSSQAEDHLGQMVSINRLASFPVDVLACGKFSARYFDGSGNLLKYNVGAGSIVTMI
;
A
#
# COMPACT_ATOMS: atom_id res chain seq x y z
N MET A 1 -12.30 3.49 -21.84
CA MET A 1 -10.97 4.13 -21.77
C MET A 1 -10.59 4.49 -23.18
N ASP A 2 -10.30 5.76 -23.43
CA ASP A 2 -9.88 6.23 -24.75
C ASP A 2 -8.37 6.51 -24.72
N HIS A 3 -7.70 6.40 -25.86
CA HIS A 3 -6.26 6.65 -25.96
C HIS A 3 -5.91 7.20 -27.34
N PHE A 4 -4.88 8.03 -27.40
CA PHE A 4 -4.36 8.58 -28.65
C PHE A 4 -2.85 8.73 -28.59
N SER A 5 -2.23 8.96 -29.73
CA SER A 5 -0.79 9.25 -29.82
C SER A 5 -0.58 10.69 -30.27
N LEU A 6 0.35 11.38 -29.62
CA LEU A 6 0.71 12.76 -29.93
C LEU A 6 2.14 12.80 -30.49
N GLU A 7 2.29 13.33 -31.70
CA GLU A 7 3.58 13.52 -32.34
C GLU A 7 4.25 14.83 -31.87
N SER A 8 5.56 14.78 -31.60
CA SER A 8 6.36 15.93 -31.20
C SER A 8 7.76 15.87 -31.81
N SER A 9 8.54 16.93 -31.63
CA SER A 9 9.98 16.93 -31.99
C SER A 9 10.82 15.89 -31.23
N PHE A 10 10.27 15.31 -30.16
CA PHE A 10 10.94 14.30 -29.33
C PHE A 10 10.39 12.87 -29.57
N GLY A 11 9.56 12.70 -30.60
CA GLY A 11 8.92 11.43 -30.95
C GLY A 11 7.44 11.36 -30.55
N THR A 12 6.89 10.15 -30.65
CA THR A 12 5.49 9.82 -30.38
C THR A 12 5.26 9.58 -28.89
N HIS A 13 4.25 10.24 -28.33
CA HIS A 13 3.81 10.10 -26.94
C HIS A 13 2.45 9.41 -26.88
N SER A 14 2.35 8.31 -26.14
CA SER A 14 1.06 7.66 -25.87
C SER A 14 0.30 8.42 -24.77
N CYS A 15 -0.95 8.78 -25.04
CA CYS A 15 -1.81 9.54 -24.15
C CYS A 15 -3.05 8.72 -23.78
N LEU A 16 -3.35 8.66 -22.49
CA LEU A 16 -4.53 7.97 -21.95
C LEU A 16 -5.57 9.01 -21.52
N VAL A 17 -6.82 8.81 -21.91
CA VAL A 17 -7.94 9.64 -21.49
C VAL A 17 -8.72 8.91 -20.40
N LEU A 18 -8.69 9.49 -19.21
CA LEU A 18 -9.31 8.97 -17.99
C LEU A 18 -10.38 9.94 -17.49
N GLU A 19 -11.27 9.44 -16.62
CA GLU A 19 -12.18 10.31 -15.90
C GLU A 19 -11.43 11.27 -14.97
N VAL A 20 -11.98 12.47 -14.78
CA VAL A 20 -11.40 13.44 -13.85
C VAL A 20 -11.73 13.03 -12.42
N LEU A 21 -10.72 12.58 -11.70
CA LEU A 21 -10.77 12.33 -10.26
C LEU A 21 -10.18 13.52 -9.52
N GLY A 22 -10.51 13.67 -8.26
CA GLY A 22 -10.01 14.70 -7.35
C GLY A 22 -8.72 14.30 -6.66
N MET A 23 -8.47 14.92 -5.51
CA MET A 23 -7.26 14.66 -4.72
C MET A 23 -7.17 13.22 -4.20
N SER A 24 -5.95 12.82 -3.84
CA SER A 24 -5.70 11.55 -3.20
C SER A 24 -6.16 11.53 -1.73
N ILE A 25 -6.29 10.34 -1.17
CA ILE A 25 -6.54 10.18 0.26
C ILE A 25 -5.34 10.69 1.08
N GLU A 26 -4.12 10.54 0.58
CA GLU A 26 -2.90 11.10 1.21
C GLU A 26 -2.95 12.62 1.32
N GLU A 27 -3.37 13.27 0.25
CA GLU A 27 -3.55 14.71 0.23
C GLU A 27 -4.63 15.14 1.24
N LEU A 28 -5.74 14.39 1.31
CA LEU A 28 -6.81 14.65 2.26
C LEU A 28 -6.37 14.44 3.73
N THR A 29 -5.57 13.40 4.03
CA THR A 29 -5.05 13.20 5.40
C THR A 29 -4.15 14.36 5.80
N ARG A 30 -3.24 14.79 4.92
CA ARG A 30 -2.35 15.93 5.15
C ARG A 30 -3.11 17.24 5.39
N ARG A 31 -4.13 17.54 4.58
CA ARG A 31 -4.91 18.79 4.68
C ARG A 31 -5.90 18.82 5.83
N THR A 32 -6.18 17.69 6.49
CA THR A 32 -7.11 17.62 7.63
C THR A 32 -6.39 17.58 8.99
N LEU A 33 -5.05 17.50 9.00
CA LEU A 33 -4.26 17.56 10.21
C LEU A 33 -4.56 18.84 11.04
N PRO A 34 -4.56 18.74 12.37
CA PRO A 34 -4.25 17.56 13.18
C PRO A 34 -5.44 16.60 13.40
N LYS A 35 -6.61 16.85 12.78
CA LYS A 35 -7.80 16.00 12.96
C LYS A 35 -7.65 14.71 12.16
N LYS A 36 -7.72 13.57 12.84
CA LYS A 36 -7.75 12.25 12.18
C LYS A 36 -9.15 11.96 11.63
N PHE A 37 -9.21 11.17 10.57
CA PHE A 37 -10.49 10.68 10.04
C PHE A 37 -11.29 9.91 11.09
N PRO A 38 -12.60 10.14 11.18
CA PRO A 38 -13.47 9.29 11.98
C PRO A 38 -13.42 7.84 11.48
N ILE A 39 -13.46 6.87 12.40
CA ILE A 39 -13.47 5.44 12.06
C ILE A 39 -14.50 5.06 10.98
N PRO A 40 -15.73 5.62 10.95
CA PRO A 40 -16.67 5.34 9.86
C PRO A 40 -16.14 5.73 8.46
N MET A 41 -15.37 6.82 8.36
CA MET A 41 -14.75 7.26 7.12
C MET A 41 -13.61 6.32 6.70
N CYS A 42 -12.72 5.93 7.64
CA CYS A 42 -11.68 4.94 7.38
C CYS A 42 -12.28 3.61 6.88
N LYS A 43 -13.33 3.12 7.53
CA LYS A 43 -14.05 1.90 7.11
C LYS A 43 -14.62 2.02 5.71
N ARG A 44 -15.17 3.19 5.35
CA ARG A 44 -15.69 3.43 3.99
C ARG A 44 -14.58 3.39 2.94
N ILE A 45 -13.47 4.08 3.18
CA ILE A 45 -12.31 4.10 2.28
C ILE A 45 -11.82 2.67 2.05
N ILE A 46 -11.55 1.91 3.12
CA ILE A 46 -11.07 0.53 3.03
C ILE A 46 -12.08 -0.38 2.32
N ARG A 47 -13.38 -0.23 2.59
CA ARG A 47 -14.41 -1.03 1.91
C ARG A 47 -14.42 -0.77 0.40
N GLU A 48 -14.33 0.49 -0.03
CA GLU A 48 -14.37 0.82 -1.46
C GLU A 48 -13.10 0.36 -2.19
N VAL A 49 -11.94 0.45 -1.54
CA VAL A 49 -10.69 -0.13 -2.06
C VAL A 49 -10.80 -1.66 -2.15
N LEU A 50 -11.36 -2.34 -1.14
CA LEU A 50 -11.59 -3.80 -1.20
C LEU A 50 -12.48 -4.21 -2.37
N LEU A 51 -13.54 -3.43 -2.66
CA LEU A 51 -14.40 -3.69 -3.82
C LEU A 51 -13.66 -3.49 -5.14
N GLY A 52 -12.80 -2.47 -5.23
CA GLY A 52 -11.94 -2.27 -6.40
C GLY A 52 -10.91 -3.39 -6.59
N LEU A 53 -10.30 -3.86 -5.50
CA LEU A 53 -9.36 -4.99 -5.52
C LEU A 53 -10.04 -6.30 -5.88
N ASP A 54 -11.24 -6.58 -5.34
CA ASP A 54 -12.02 -7.79 -5.70
C ASP A 54 -12.25 -7.85 -7.21
N PHE A 55 -12.62 -6.72 -7.82
CA PHE A 55 -12.75 -6.61 -9.27
C PHE A 55 -11.42 -6.81 -10.01
N LEU A 56 -10.35 -6.10 -9.62
CA LEU A 56 -9.02 -6.26 -10.24
C LEU A 56 -8.53 -7.71 -10.18
N HIS A 57 -8.66 -8.34 -9.02
CA HIS A 57 -8.13 -9.68 -8.77
C HIS A 57 -8.94 -10.77 -9.46
N ARG A 58 -10.28 -10.72 -9.38
CA ARG A 58 -11.15 -11.82 -9.84
C ARG A 58 -11.61 -11.66 -11.28
N GLU A 59 -11.96 -10.44 -11.69
CA GLU A 59 -12.53 -10.19 -13.01
C GLU A 59 -11.43 -9.83 -14.02
N CYS A 60 -10.38 -9.12 -13.59
CA CYS A 60 -9.31 -8.68 -14.49
C CYS A 60 -8.04 -9.56 -14.43
N GLY A 61 -7.85 -10.35 -13.37
CA GLY A 61 -6.59 -11.08 -13.15
C GLY A 61 -5.38 -10.16 -12.94
N ILE A 62 -5.59 -8.94 -12.45
CA ILE A 62 -4.56 -7.90 -12.28
C ILE A 62 -4.20 -7.78 -10.81
N VAL A 63 -2.91 -7.80 -10.48
CA VAL A 63 -2.37 -7.39 -9.17
C VAL A 63 -1.86 -5.95 -9.30
N HIS A 64 -2.26 -5.05 -8.40
CA HIS A 64 -1.92 -3.63 -8.45
C HIS A 64 -0.44 -3.40 -8.15
N THR A 65 0.09 -4.07 -7.12
CA THR A 65 1.50 -4.10 -6.71
C THR A 65 2.11 -2.78 -6.18
N ASP A 66 1.46 -1.63 -6.34
CA ASP A 66 1.89 -0.34 -5.76
C ASP A 66 0.78 0.35 -4.95
N LEU A 67 0.03 -0.36 -4.10
CA LEU A 67 -0.99 0.31 -3.29
C LEU A 67 -0.36 1.26 -2.27
N LYS A 68 -0.89 2.49 -2.19
CA LYS A 68 -0.53 3.55 -1.25
C LYS A 68 -1.63 4.61 -1.25
N LEU A 69 -1.64 5.48 -0.24
CA LEU A 69 -2.67 6.51 -0.09
C LEU A 69 -2.70 7.51 -1.27
N ASP A 70 -1.56 7.81 -1.89
CA ASP A 70 -1.50 8.59 -3.15
C ASP A 70 -2.34 7.99 -4.28
N ASN A 71 -2.38 6.66 -4.37
CA ASN A 71 -3.03 5.94 -5.47
C ASN A 71 -4.53 5.73 -5.21
N PHE A 72 -5.09 6.28 -4.13
CA PHE A 72 -6.53 6.29 -3.85
C PHE A 72 -7.08 7.68 -4.11
N LEU A 73 -7.76 7.86 -5.23
CA LEU A 73 -8.28 9.16 -5.67
C LEU A 73 -9.78 9.29 -5.38
N LEU A 74 -10.21 10.52 -5.12
CA LEU A 74 -11.60 10.81 -4.78
C LEU A 74 -12.43 11.16 -6.01
N ARG A 75 -13.57 10.51 -6.21
CA ARG A 75 -14.54 10.89 -7.24
C ARG A 75 -15.23 12.18 -6.83
N LEU A 76 -15.21 13.19 -7.70
CA LEU A 76 -15.71 14.54 -7.42
C LEU A 76 -17.20 14.55 -7.08
N GLU A 77 -18.01 13.82 -7.85
CA GLU A 77 -19.47 13.78 -7.70
C GLU A 77 -19.94 13.12 -6.39
N ASN A 78 -19.13 12.22 -5.85
CA ASN A 78 -19.42 11.43 -4.65
C ASN A 78 -18.70 11.96 -3.40
N SER A 79 -18.03 13.11 -3.50
CA SER A 79 -17.26 13.70 -2.41
C SER A 79 -17.71 15.13 -2.15
N LYS A 80 -18.18 15.43 -0.93
CA LYS A 80 -18.63 16.77 -0.53
C LYS A 80 -17.65 17.41 0.45
N GLY A 81 -17.58 18.73 0.43
CA GLY A 81 -16.70 19.50 1.33
C GLY A 81 -15.21 19.40 0.97
N ILE A 82 -14.89 18.92 -0.23
CA ILE A 82 -13.53 18.80 -0.74
C ILE A 82 -13.36 19.83 -1.86
N PRO A 83 -12.33 20.70 -1.79
CA PRO A 83 -12.02 21.67 -2.85
C PRO A 83 -11.73 21.00 -4.20
N MET A 84 -11.88 21.75 -5.28
CA MET A 84 -11.55 21.25 -6.62
C MET A 84 -10.04 21.23 -6.82
N LEU A 85 -9.59 20.47 -7.82
CA LEU A 85 -8.19 20.44 -8.24
C LEU A 85 -7.70 21.86 -8.59
N GLY A 86 -6.57 22.25 -8.01
CA GLY A 86 -5.96 23.57 -8.21
C GLY A 86 -6.33 24.61 -7.16
N ASP A 87 -7.26 24.31 -6.24
CA ASP A 87 -7.49 25.17 -5.08
C ASP A 87 -6.30 25.13 -4.11
N SER A 88 -5.95 26.29 -3.57
CA SER A 88 -4.92 26.53 -2.54
C SER A 88 -4.74 25.37 -1.54
N GLU A 89 -3.50 25.15 -1.08
CA GLU A 89 -3.04 24.24 0.00
C GLU A 89 -3.66 24.51 1.39
N SER A 90 -4.80 25.20 1.42
CA SER A 90 -5.53 25.56 2.63
C SER A 90 -6.02 24.31 3.39
N PRO A 91 -5.99 24.34 4.73
CA PRO A 91 -6.56 23.27 5.55
C PRO A 91 -8.02 22.97 5.19
N ILE A 92 -8.38 21.69 5.16
CA ILE A 92 -9.75 21.21 4.92
C ILE A 92 -10.46 21.01 6.25
N ASP A 93 -11.64 21.62 6.40
CA ASP A 93 -12.51 21.36 7.55
C ASP A 93 -13.18 20.00 7.41
N LEU A 94 -12.59 19.00 8.05
CA LEU A 94 -13.05 17.61 8.07
C LEU A 94 -14.52 17.45 8.47
N SER A 95 -15.10 18.39 9.24
CA SER A 95 -16.53 18.34 9.61
C SER A 95 -17.49 18.55 8.43
N LYS A 96 -17.00 19.14 7.34
CA LYS A 96 -17.74 19.36 6.10
C LYS A 96 -17.53 18.25 5.08
N VAL A 97 -16.56 17.37 5.32
CA VAL A 97 -16.22 16.28 4.39
C VAL A 97 -17.22 15.16 4.53
N SER A 98 -17.78 14.73 3.41
CA SER A 98 -18.66 13.57 3.34
C SER A 98 -18.33 12.75 2.10
N LEU A 99 -18.03 11.46 2.32
CA LEU A 99 -17.77 10.50 1.25
C LEU A 99 -19.03 9.66 1.02
N GLY A 100 -19.60 9.79 -0.18
CA GLY A 100 -20.70 8.98 -0.68
C GLY A 100 -20.27 7.55 -1.00
N SER A 101 -21.17 6.77 -1.60
CA SER A 101 -20.82 5.46 -2.15
C SER A 101 -20.01 5.63 -3.44
N SER A 102 -19.00 4.77 -3.64
CA SER A 102 -18.09 4.84 -4.79
C SER A 102 -17.35 6.18 -4.88
N ALA A 103 -16.94 6.70 -3.72
CA ALA A 103 -16.20 7.94 -3.62
C ALA A 103 -14.69 7.73 -3.80
N VAL A 104 -14.17 6.54 -3.52
CA VAL A 104 -12.74 6.21 -3.62
C VAL A 104 -12.49 5.30 -4.83
N VAL A 105 -11.48 5.64 -5.61
CA VAL A 105 -11.07 4.93 -6.83
C VAL A 105 -9.58 4.58 -6.73
N ILE A 106 -9.24 3.32 -7.02
CA ILE A 106 -7.84 2.88 -7.16
C ILE A 106 -7.32 3.41 -8.50
N SER A 107 -6.18 4.10 -8.47
CA SER A 107 -5.54 4.69 -9.65
C SER A 107 -4.13 4.13 -9.85
N ASN A 108 -3.48 4.54 -10.93
CA ASN A 108 -2.06 4.26 -11.21
C ASN A 108 -1.70 2.77 -11.34
N LEU A 109 -2.22 2.14 -12.41
CA LEU A 109 -1.87 0.77 -12.81
C LEU A 109 -0.54 0.67 -13.58
N GLY A 110 0.34 1.68 -13.52
CA GLY A 110 1.55 1.75 -14.34
C GLY A 110 2.60 0.67 -14.06
N VAL A 111 2.53 0.05 -12.87
CA VAL A 111 3.38 -1.07 -12.45
C VAL A 111 2.59 -2.32 -12.12
N ALA A 112 1.27 -2.31 -12.39
CA ALA A 112 0.43 -3.48 -12.18
C ALA A 112 0.86 -4.64 -13.09
N SER A 113 0.62 -5.86 -12.63
CA SER A 113 0.98 -7.07 -13.37
C SER A 113 -0.18 -8.05 -13.44
N HIS A 114 -0.18 -8.89 -14.48
CA HIS A 114 -1.17 -9.95 -14.59
C HIS A 114 -0.77 -11.13 -13.70
N ILE A 115 -1.73 -11.78 -13.05
CA ILE A 115 -1.49 -12.87 -12.10
C ILE A 115 -0.77 -14.08 -12.73
N GLU A 116 -1.01 -14.33 -14.02
CA GLU A 116 -0.32 -15.38 -14.79
C GLU A 116 1.06 -14.97 -15.29
N HIS A 117 1.33 -13.66 -15.34
CA HIS A 117 2.58 -13.08 -15.85
C HIS A 117 3.12 -12.05 -14.85
N PRO A 118 3.46 -12.48 -13.61
CA PRO A 118 3.92 -11.57 -12.58
C PRO A 118 5.26 -10.94 -12.99
N PHE A 119 5.43 -9.67 -12.66
CA PHE A 119 6.71 -8.98 -12.83
C PHE A 119 7.80 -9.64 -11.98
N ASP A 120 8.92 -10.01 -12.59
CA ASP A 120 10.08 -10.64 -11.93
C ASP A 120 11.02 -9.59 -11.32
N GLY A 121 10.48 -8.77 -10.43
CA GLY A 121 11.24 -7.73 -9.74
C GLY A 121 10.60 -7.30 -8.43
N VAL A 122 11.17 -6.26 -7.84
CA VAL A 122 10.70 -5.75 -6.55
C VAL A 122 9.44 -4.92 -6.76
N ILE A 123 8.36 -5.36 -6.13
CA ILE A 123 7.09 -4.64 -6.07
C ILE A 123 6.87 -3.98 -4.71
N GLN A 124 5.82 -3.17 -4.62
CA GLN A 124 5.32 -2.48 -3.43
C GLN A 124 6.24 -1.40 -2.85
N PRO A 125 5.66 -0.30 -2.33
CA PRO A 125 6.36 0.63 -1.48
C PRO A 125 6.96 -0.08 -0.29
N TYR A 126 8.11 0.41 0.13
CA TYR A 126 8.94 -0.26 1.12
C TYR A 126 8.22 -0.60 2.45
N ALA A 127 7.44 0.35 2.99
CA ALA A 127 6.67 0.20 4.24
C ALA A 127 5.40 -0.66 4.09
N LEU A 128 4.97 -0.94 2.86
CA LEU A 128 3.72 -1.66 2.54
C LEU A 128 4.01 -3.02 1.89
N ARG A 129 5.29 -3.40 1.81
CA ARG A 129 5.76 -4.59 1.12
C ARG A 129 5.48 -5.85 1.91
N ALA A 130 4.92 -6.84 1.23
CA ALA A 130 4.55 -8.12 1.79
C ALA A 130 5.79 -9.02 2.03
N PRO A 131 5.75 -9.94 3.00
CA PRO A 131 6.87 -10.81 3.31
C PRO A 131 7.25 -11.72 2.14
N GLU A 132 6.29 -12.21 1.35
CA GLU A 132 6.56 -13.05 0.16
C GLU A 132 7.51 -12.38 -0.82
N VAL A 133 7.44 -11.06 -0.96
CA VAL A 133 8.30 -10.28 -1.86
C VAL A 133 9.74 -10.25 -1.37
N TYR A 134 9.96 -10.09 -0.05
CA TYR A 134 11.31 -10.17 0.52
C TYR A 134 11.88 -11.57 0.45
N LEU A 135 11.05 -12.58 0.70
CA LEU A 135 11.45 -13.98 0.73
C LEU A 135 11.64 -14.57 -0.69
N GLY A 136 11.23 -13.86 -1.73
CA GLY A 136 11.28 -14.37 -3.11
C GLY A 136 10.32 -15.53 -3.36
N VAL A 137 9.22 -15.57 -2.61
CA VAL A 137 8.08 -16.44 -2.86
C VAL A 137 7.25 -15.80 -3.99
N PRO A 138 6.76 -16.55 -4.98
CA PRO A 138 5.85 -16.00 -5.99
C PRO A 138 4.67 -15.30 -5.32
N TYR A 139 4.48 -14.02 -5.63
CA TYR A 139 3.37 -13.24 -5.09
C TYR A 139 2.08 -13.48 -5.87
N SER A 140 0.97 -13.08 -5.27
CA SER A 140 -0.36 -13.11 -5.88
C SER A 140 -1.14 -11.85 -5.52
N ALA A 141 -2.44 -11.85 -5.78
CA ALA A 141 -3.39 -10.88 -5.23
C ALA A 141 -3.24 -10.64 -3.70
N SER A 142 -2.72 -11.63 -2.95
CA SER A 142 -2.43 -11.50 -1.51
C SER A 142 -1.51 -10.33 -1.17
N ALA A 143 -0.58 -9.97 -2.06
CA ALA A 143 0.36 -8.88 -1.84
C ALA A 143 -0.38 -7.54 -1.70
N ASP A 144 -1.39 -7.29 -2.54
CA ASP A 144 -2.24 -6.10 -2.44
C ASP A 144 -3.03 -6.08 -1.13
N ILE A 145 -3.55 -7.24 -0.70
CA ILE A 145 -4.28 -7.36 0.57
C ILE A 145 -3.38 -7.04 1.77
N TRP A 146 -2.11 -7.46 1.73
CA TRP A 146 -1.12 -7.08 2.73
C TRP A 146 -0.90 -5.56 2.76
N SER A 147 -0.63 -4.94 1.60
CA SER A 147 -0.46 -3.48 1.53
C SER A 147 -1.69 -2.73 2.05
N LEU A 148 -2.89 -3.21 1.73
CA LEU A 148 -4.13 -2.61 2.21
C LEU A 148 -4.29 -2.73 3.73
N ALA A 149 -3.84 -3.83 4.35
CA ALA A 149 -3.86 -3.97 5.81
C ALA A 149 -2.92 -2.94 6.47
N CYS A 150 -1.72 -2.72 5.91
CA CYS A 150 -0.81 -1.66 6.35
C CYS A 150 -1.45 -0.27 6.19
N ILE A 151 -2.10 0.00 5.06
CA ILE A 151 -2.82 1.27 4.82
C ILE A 151 -4.00 1.45 5.76
N ALA A 152 -4.74 0.39 6.10
CA ALA A 152 -5.84 0.47 7.06
C ALA A 152 -5.36 0.91 8.45
N PHE A 153 -4.20 0.39 8.89
CA PHE A 153 -3.54 0.84 10.11
C PHE A 153 -3.11 2.32 9.99
N GLU A 154 -2.49 2.69 8.87
CA GLU A 154 -2.06 4.07 8.60
C GLU A 154 -3.23 5.05 8.61
N LEU A 155 -4.38 4.72 8.01
CA LEU A 155 -5.56 5.58 8.02
C LEU A 155 -6.14 5.83 9.41
N VAL A 156 -6.03 4.87 10.31
CA VAL A 156 -6.55 5.00 11.68
C VAL A 156 -5.56 5.71 12.58
N THR A 157 -4.27 5.41 12.43
CA THR A 157 -3.23 5.87 13.36
C THR A 157 -2.48 7.09 12.86
N TYR A 158 -2.48 7.34 11.55
CA TYR A 158 -1.63 8.28 10.82
C TYR A 158 -0.13 7.96 11.01
N CYS A 159 0.18 6.69 11.28
CA CYS A 159 1.52 6.14 11.42
C CYS A 159 1.66 4.91 10.52
N TRP A 160 2.84 4.68 9.96
CA TRP A 160 3.10 3.42 9.25
C TRP A 160 3.07 2.23 10.21
N LEU A 161 2.44 1.14 9.79
CA LEU A 161 2.41 -0.12 10.56
C LEU A 161 3.82 -0.67 10.74
N PHE A 162 4.59 -0.66 9.66
CA PHE A 162 6.00 -1.00 9.65
C PHE A 162 6.77 0.23 9.17
N ASN A 163 7.74 0.67 9.96
CA ASN A 163 8.58 1.81 9.64
C ASN A 163 10.05 1.41 9.80
N PRO A 164 10.61 0.71 8.81
CA PRO A 164 11.96 0.23 8.95
C PRO A 164 12.93 1.39 8.72
N LYS A 165 13.89 1.54 9.64
CA LYS A 165 14.77 2.73 9.72
C LYS A 165 16.20 2.45 9.30
N ALA A 166 16.51 1.21 8.91
CA ALA A 166 17.87 0.86 8.52
C ALA A 166 18.35 1.67 7.30
N ALA A 167 19.62 2.06 7.30
CA ALA A 167 20.22 2.89 6.25
C ALA A 167 20.54 2.10 4.96
N ALA A 168 20.83 0.80 5.07
CA ALA A 168 21.19 -0.06 3.95
C ALA A 168 19.99 -0.90 3.47
N PRO A 169 19.76 -1.08 2.15
CA PRO A 169 18.61 -1.83 1.61
C PRO A 169 18.51 -3.29 2.11
N SER A 170 19.64 -3.96 2.32
CA SER A 170 19.67 -5.32 2.86
C SER A 170 19.22 -5.38 4.32
N SER A 171 19.62 -4.39 5.11
CA SER A 171 19.28 -4.27 6.53
C SER A 171 17.88 -3.72 6.74
N GLN A 172 17.36 -3.02 5.74
CA GLN A 172 15.98 -2.61 5.63
C GLN A 172 15.06 -3.84 5.61
N ALA A 173 15.24 -4.75 4.65
CA ALA A 173 14.44 -5.98 4.60
C ALA A 173 14.48 -6.76 5.93
N GLU A 174 15.66 -6.85 6.57
CA GLU A 174 15.84 -7.50 7.88
C GLU A 174 15.05 -6.81 9.00
N ASP A 175 15.15 -5.48 9.12
CA ASP A 175 14.41 -4.67 10.11
C ASP A 175 12.89 -4.80 9.88
N HIS A 176 12.44 -4.73 8.63
CA HIS A 176 11.03 -4.89 8.29
C HIS A 176 10.50 -6.27 8.69
N LEU A 177 11.18 -7.35 8.30
CA LEU A 177 10.82 -8.72 8.68
C LEU A 177 10.86 -8.91 10.22
N GLY A 178 11.81 -8.26 10.91
CA GLY A 178 11.88 -8.19 12.37
C GLY A 178 10.65 -7.54 13.00
N GLN A 179 10.20 -6.41 12.46
CA GLN A 179 8.97 -5.74 12.90
C GLN A 179 7.75 -6.62 12.67
N MET A 180 7.65 -7.32 11.52
CA MET A 180 6.55 -8.25 11.24
C MET A 180 6.45 -9.38 12.27
N VAL A 181 7.57 -10.02 12.61
CA VAL A 181 7.62 -11.07 13.65
C VAL A 181 7.21 -10.51 15.01
N SER A 182 7.75 -9.35 15.37
CA SER A 182 7.53 -8.71 16.68
C SER A 182 6.08 -8.25 16.88
N ILE A 183 5.49 -7.57 15.89
CA ILE A 183 4.12 -7.04 15.95
C ILE A 183 3.09 -8.17 15.99
N ASN A 184 3.29 -9.23 15.22
CA ASN A 184 2.41 -10.40 15.21
C ASN A 184 2.64 -11.34 16.40
N ARG A 185 3.62 -11.04 17.28
CA ARG A 185 4.01 -11.87 18.42
C ARG A 185 4.29 -13.33 18.02
N LEU A 186 4.88 -13.51 16.85
CA LEU A 186 5.25 -14.83 16.35
C LEU A 186 6.52 -15.31 17.08
N ALA A 187 6.50 -16.55 17.55
CA ALA A 187 7.70 -17.17 18.13
C ALA A 187 8.78 -17.39 17.05
N SER A 188 8.36 -17.77 15.85
CA SER A 188 9.19 -17.89 14.65
C SER A 188 8.35 -17.63 13.39
N PHE A 189 9.00 -17.31 12.28
CA PHE A 189 8.30 -17.14 11.00
C PHE A 189 7.83 -18.52 10.47
N PRO A 190 6.65 -18.63 9.85
CA PRO A 190 6.14 -19.90 9.33
C PRO A 190 7.13 -20.60 8.38
N VAL A 191 7.62 -21.77 8.80
CA VAL A 191 8.70 -22.51 8.11
C VAL A 191 8.27 -23.04 6.74
N ASP A 192 6.98 -23.31 6.55
CA ASP A 192 6.37 -23.68 5.28
C ASP A 192 6.49 -22.56 4.24
N VAL A 193 6.28 -21.31 4.67
CA VAL A 193 6.48 -20.13 3.81
C VAL A 193 7.97 -19.94 3.51
N LEU A 194 8.84 -20.11 4.52
CA LEU A 194 10.28 -20.00 4.32
C LEU A 194 10.82 -21.05 3.34
N ALA A 195 10.31 -22.28 3.38
CA ALA A 195 10.71 -23.35 2.48
C ALA A 195 10.41 -23.03 1.00
N CYS A 196 9.40 -22.20 0.74
CA CYS A 196 9.05 -21.75 -0.61
C CYS A 196 9.86 -20.55 -1.10
N GLY A 197 10.55 -19.83 -0.19
CA GLY A 197 11.21 -18.57 -0.50
C GLY A 197 12.65 -18.75 -0.97
N LYS A 198 12.95 -18.22 -2.18
CA LYS A 198 14.30 -18.22 -2.77
C LYS A 198 15.34 -17.50 -1.92
N PHE A 199 14.92 -16.52 -1.11
CA PHE A 199 15.78 -15.66 -0.31
C PHE A 199 15.63 -15.87 1.20
N SER A 200 14.84 -16.85 1.65
CA SER A 200 14.57 -17.10 3.07
C SER A 200 15.83 -17.27 3.90
N ALA A 201 16.80 -18.04 3.42
CA ALA A 201 18.07 -18.31 4.10
C ALA A 201 18.97 -17.07 4.28
N ARG A 202 18.63 -15.95 3.63
CA ARG A 202 19.30 -14.65 3.86
C ARG A 202 18.87 -14.02 5.19
N TYR A 203 17.65 -14.31 5.63
CA TYR A 203 16.99 -13.62 6.74
C TYR A 203 16.74 -14.53 7.94
N PHE A 204 16.46 -15.82 7.69
CA PHE A 204 16.03 -16.77 8.71
C PHE A 204 16.91 -18.02 8.76
N ASP A 205 17.01 -18.62 9.94
CA ASP A 205 17.54 -19.97 10.14
C ASP A 205 16.49 -21.05 9.79
N GLY A 206 16.89 -22.32 9.85
CA GLY A 206 16.01 -23.46 9.56
C GLY A 206 14.86 -23.67 10.56
N SER A 207 14.84 -22.94 11.69
CA SER A 207 13.77 -22.98 12.69
C SER A 207 12.83 -21.76 12.57
N GLY A 208 13.09 -20.87 11.62
CA GLY A 208 12.32 -19.65 11.38
C GLY A 208 12.70 -18.48 12.30
N ASN A 209 13.86 -18.51 12.94
CA ASN A 209 14.38 -17.38 13.71
C ASN A 209 15.18 -16.44 12.80
N LEU A 210 15.14 -15.13 13.09
CA LEU A 210 15.91 -14.15 12.34
C LEU A 210 17.42 -14.30 12.62
N LEU A 211 18.24 -14.29 11.57
CA LEU A 211 19.69 -14.50 11.68
C LEU A 211 20.40 -13.35 12.42
N LYS A 212 19.89 -12.13 12.32
CA LYS A 212 20.51 -10.93 12.90
C LYS A 212 19.69 -10.27 14.01
N TYR A 213 18.52 -10.83 14.33
CA TYR A 213 17.64 -10.33 15.38
C TYR A 213 17.50 -11.40 16.47
N ASN A 214 18.22 -11.22 17.57
CA ASN A 214 18.01 -12.05 18.76
C ASN A 214 16.75 -11.54 19.47
N VAL A 215 15.63 -12.26 19.34
CA VAL A 215 14.43 -12.00 20.15
C VAL A 215 14.68 -12.55 21.56
N GLY A 216 15.64 -11.95 22.27
CA GLY A 216 16.09 -12.37 23.58
C GLY A 216 16.23 -11.17 24.50
N ALA A 217 15.27 -11.02 25.42
CA ALA A 217 15.25 -10.11 26.57
C ALA A 217 15.33 -8.59 26.28
N GLY A 218 14.17 -7.93 26.26
CA GLY A 218 14.07 -6.58 26.87
C GLY A 218 13.66 -5.38 26.02
N SER A 219 13.24 -5.50 24.75
CA SER A 219 12.91 -4.31 23.93
C SER A 219 11.48 -4.22 23.41
N ILE A 220 10.56 -5.07 23.85
CA ILE A 220 9.13 -4.98 23.48
C ILE A 220 8.41 -3.92 24.33
N VAL A 221 8.95 -2.70 24.46
CA VAL A 221 8.18 -1.54 24.96
C VAL A 221 8.80 -0.22 24.47
N THR A 222 9.08 -0.04 23.18
CA THR A 222 9.31 1.34 22.66
C THR A 222 9.03 1.50 21.17
N MET A 223 7.92 0.96 20.65
CA MET A 223 7.41 1.37 19.33
C MET A 223 5.87 1.33 19.29
N ILE A 224 5.23 2.07 20.20
CA ILE A 224 3.89 2.64 20.00
C ILE A 224 3.92 4.07 20.51
#